data_AF-A0A7V3X5L9-F1
#
_entry.id   AF-A0A7V3X5L9-F1
#
_cell.length_a   1.000
_cell.length_b   1.000
_cell.length_c   1.000
_cell.angle_alpha   90.00
_cell.angle_beta   90.00
_cell.angle_gamma   90.00
#
_symmetry.space_group_name_H-M   'P 1'
#
loop_
_entity.id
_entity.type
_entity.pdbx_description
1 polymer ?
#
loop_
_entity_poly.entity_id
_entity_poly.type
_entity_poly.pdbx_seq_one_letter_code
_entity_poly.pdbx_strand_id
1 'polypeptide(L)' 'MHLPVLKEEVLRIFDPKKNENFVDCTVGEGGHTFSILEKTAPDGKVLGIDWNKEVLEKTKKIAKE' A
#
# COMPACT_ATOMS: atom_id res chain seq x y z
N MET A 1 -14.59 -2.67 6.63
CA MET A 1 -13.80 -2.74 5.38
C MET A 1 -13.74 -1.33 4.81
N HIS A 2 -12.56 -0.70 4.83
CA HIS A 2 -12.37 0.64 4.29
C HIS A 2 -12.09 0.54 2.78
N LEU A 3 -12.77 1.36 1.97
CA LEU A 3 -12.54 1.44 0.53
C LEU A 3 -11.61 2.64 0.25
N PRO A 4 -10.39 2.41 -0.30
CA PRO A 4 -9.47 3.50 -0.60
C PRO A 4 -10.05 4.44 -1.67
N VAL A 5 -9.96 5.74 -1.41
CA VAL A 5 -10.47 6.79 -2.29
C VAL A 5 -9.57 6.92 -3.52
N LEU A 6 -10.16 6.98 -4.72
CA LEU A 6 -9.45 7.11 -6.01
C LEU A 6 -8.40 6.00 -6.26
N LYS A 7 -8.67 4.78 -5.82
CA LYS A 7 -7.77 3.63 -5.97
C LYS A 7 -7.36 3.40 -7.43
N GLU A 8 -8.32 3.36 -8.34
CA GLU A 8 -8.07 3.06 -9.76
C GLU A 8 -7.28 4.19 -10.44
N GLU A 9 -7.55 5.44 -10.08
CA GLU A 9 -6.84 6.60 -10.59
C GLU A 9 -5.37 6.58 -10.13
N VAL A 10 -5.11 6.26 -8.86
CA VAL A 10 -3.75 6.11 -8.33
C VAL A 10 -3.01 5.00 -9.08
N LEU A 11 -3.61 3.83 -9.25
CA LEU A 11 -2.99 2.72 -9.99
C LEU A 11 -2.72 3.09 -11.46
N ARG A 12 -3.61 3.87 -12.09
CA ARG A 12 -3.41 4.34 -13.46
C ARG A 12 -2.30 5.38 -13.59
N ILE A 13 -2.21 6.32 -12.65
CA ILE A 13 -1.21 7.41 -12.70
C ILE A 13 0.19 6.89 -12.36
N PHE A 14 0.29 6.04 -11.33
CA PHE A 14 1.57 5.46 -10.92
C PHE A 14 2.00 4.30 -11.81
N ASP A 15 1.05 3.64 -12.47
CA ASP A 15 1.27 2.53 -13.40
C ASP A 15 2.30 1.50 -12.87
N PRO A 16 2.10 0.94 -11.65
CA PRO A 16 3.12 0.14 -10.98
C PRO A 16 3.51 -1.08 -11.80
N LYS A 17 4.82 -1.29 -11.97
CA LYS A 17 5.37 -2.43 -12.71
C LYS A 17 5.92 -3.49 -11.78
N LYS A 18 6.05 -4.69 -12.35
CA LYS A 18 6.62 -5.85 -11.67
C LYS A 18 7.95 -5.48 -11.03
N ASN A 19 8.10 -5.81 -9.75
CA ASN A 19 9.29 -5.62 -8.92
C ASN A 19 9.70 -4.17 -8.64
N GLU A 20 8.85 -3.18 -8.94
CA GLU A 20 9.08 -1.80 -8.54
C GLU A 20 8.87 -1.58 -7.04
N ASN A 21 9.51 -0.54 -6.52
CA ASN A 21 9.39 -0.14 -5.12
C ASN A 21 8.69 1.21 -5.00
N PHE A 22 7.83 1.35 -3.99
CA PHE A 22 7.08 2.58 -3.72
C PHE A 22 7.25 3.05 -2.28
N VAL A 23 6.92 4.32 -2.04
CA VAL A 23 6.77 4.89 -0.71
C VAL A 23 5.33 5.38 -0.57
N ASP A 24 4.61 4.83 0.40
CA ASP A 24 3.28 5.30 0.78
C ASP A 24 3.42 6.13 2.05
N CYS A 25 3.44 7.46 1.89
CA CYS A 25 3.66 8.40 2.99
C CYS A 25 2.49 8.49 3.97
N THR A 26 1.36 7.85 3.66
CA THR A 26 0.11 7.88 4.44
C THR A 26 -0.55 6.50 4.40
N VAL A 27 0.20 5.47 4.79
CA VAL A 27 -0.19 4.07 4.57
C VAL A 27 -1.58 3.76 5.14
N GLY A 28 -1.98 4.41 6.24
CA GLY A 28 -3.28 4.19 6.84
C GLY A 28 -3.51 2.70 7.12
N GLU A 29 -4.72 2.21 6.84
CA GLU A 29 -5.07 0.77 6.91
C GLU A 29 -4.51 -0.06 5.73
N GLY A 30 -3.71 0.53 4.83
CA GLY A 30 -2.97 -0.17 3.77
C GLY A 30 -3.68 -0.29 2.42
N GLY A 31 -4.88 0.30 2.24
CA GLY A 31 -5.70 0.09 1.04
C GLY A 31 -4.99 0.33 -0.31
N HIS A 32 -4.27 1.46 -0.46
CA HIS A 32 -3.47 1.73 -1.66
C HIS A 32 -2.21 0.87 -1.71
N THR A 33 -1.48 0.79 -0.59
CA THR A 33 -0.26 -0.02 -0.46
C THR A 33 -0.46 -1.46 -0.92
N PHE A 34 -1.51 -2.15 -0.48
CA PHE A 34 -1.77 -3.53 -0.90
C PHE A 34 -2.13 -3.64 -2.38
N SER A 35 -2.89 -2.68 -2.90
CA SER A 35 -3.22 -2.64 -4.33
C SER A 35 -1.99 -2.43 -5.22
N ILE A 36 -1.02 -1.64 -4.75
CA ILE A 36 0.28 -1.46 -5.42
C ILE A 36 1.08 -2.77 -5.34
N LEU A 37 1.19 -3.39 -4.15
CA LEU A 37 1.92 -4.63 -3.95
C LEU A 37 1.43 -5.77 -4.85
N GLU A 38 0.12 -5.90 -5.06
CA GLU A 38 -0.46 -6.87 -6.00
C GLU A 38 0.05 -6.69 -7.43
N LYS A 39 0.28 -5.44 -7.87
CA LYS A 39 0.79 -5.11 -9.21
C LYS A 39 2.30 -5.25 -9.32
N THR A 40 3.02 -5.01 -8.21
CA THR A 40 4.48 -5.05 -8.16
C THR A 40 5.05 -6.41 -7.75
N ALA A 41 4.21 -7.39 -7.39
CA ALA A 41 4.62 -8.75 -7.05
C ALA A 41 5.47 -9.42 -8.16
N PRO A 42 6.40 -10.34 -7.83
CA PRO A 42 6.62 -10.92 -6.50
C PRO A 42 7.62 -10.15 -5.61
N ASP A 43 8.53 -9.36 -6.19
CA ASP A 43 9.67 -8.80 -5.43
C ASP A 43 9.51 -7.32 -5.09
N GLY A 44 8.45 -6.68 -5.58
CA GLY A 44 8.18 -5.26 -5.31
C GLY A 44 7.90 -5.00 -3.84
N LYS A 45 8.33 -3.82 -3.36
CA LYS A 45 8.23 -3.45 -1.94
C LYS A 45 7.60 -2.08 -1.80
N VAL A 46 6.84 -1.90 -0.71
CA VAL A 46 6.30 -0.59 -0.35
C VAL A 46 6.78 -0.23 1.05
N LEU A 47 7.41 0.94 1.18
CA LEU A 47 7.67 1.55 2.49
C LEU A 47 6.45 2.34 2.91
N GLY A 48 5.66 1.79 3.83
CA GLY A 48 4.50 2.47 4.42
C GLY A 48 4.88 3.33 5.62
N ILE A 49 4.46 4.59 5.62
CA ILE A 49 4.67 5.57 6.69
C ILE A 49 3.30 6.05 7.19
N ASP A 50 3.13 6.10 8.50
CA ASP A 50 2.02 6.79 9.15
C ASP A 50 2.51 7.32 10.50
N TRP A 51 1.88 8.39 10.97
CA TRP A 51 2.15 8.95 12.30
C TRP A 51 1.32 8.24 13.39
N ASN A 52 0.18 7.66 13.02
CA ASN A 52 -0.71 6.98 13.95
C ASN A 52 -0.21 5.56 14.25
N LYS A 53 0.35 5.39 15.45
CA LYS A 53 0.88 4.11 15.93
C LYS A 53 -0.17 2.99 15.93
N GLU A 54 -1.41 3.26 16.31
CA GLU A 54 -2.46 2.24 16.35
C GLU A 54 -2.80 1.71 14.96
N VAL A 55 -2.83 2.61 13.98
CA VAL A 55 -3.04 2.25 12.57
C VAL A 55 -1.88 1.42 12.05
N LEU A 56 -0.63 1.82 12.32
CA LEU A 56 0.55 1.03 11.96
C LEU A 56 0.51 -0.39 12.54
N GLU A 57 0.12 -0.56 13.81
CA GLU A 57 0.04 -1.88 14.43
C GLU A 57 -1.07 -2.76 13.82
N LYS A 58 -2.18 -2.16 13.37
CA LYS A 58 -3.22 -2.89 12.62
C LYS A 58 -2.71 -3.30 11.24
N THR A 59 -2.14 -2.36 10.49
CA THR A 59 -1.65 -2.60 9.12
C THR A 59 -0.52 -3.62 9.08
N LYS A 60 0.39 -3.60 10.08
CA LYS A 60 1.44 -4.64 10.23
C LYS A 60 0.90 -6.04 10.46
N LYS A 61 -0.27 -6.20 11.09
CA LYS A 61 -0.89 -7.51 11.26
C LYS A 61 -1.42 -8.02 9.92
N ILE A 62 -2.12 -7.16 9.18
CA ILE A 62 -2.65 -7.48 7.85
C ILE A 62 -1.52 -7.84 6.88
N ALA A 63 -0.42 -7.08 6.88
CA ALA A 63 0.72 -7.32 5.98
C ALA A 63 1.52 -8.61 6.25
N LYS A 64 1.25 -9.32 7.37
CA LYS A 64 1.91 -10.57 7.73
C LYS A 64 1.07 -11.82 7.40
N GLU A 65 -0.19 -11.62 7.03
CA GLU A 65 -1.09 -12.66 6.51
C GLU A 65 -0.89 -12.84 5.01
#